data_AF-A0A3C0Y3J7-F1
#
_entry.id   AF-A0A3C0Y3J7-F1
#
_cell.length_a   1.000
_cell.length_b   1.000
_cell.length_c   1.000
_cell.angle_alpha   90.00
_cell.angle_beta   90.00
_cell.angle_gamma   90.00
#
_symmetry.space_group_name_H-M   'P 1'
#
loop_
_entity.id
_entity.type
_entity.pdbx_description
1 polymer ?
#
loop_
_entity_poly.entity_id
_entity_poly.type
_entity_poly.pdbx_seq_one_letter_code
_entity_poly.pdbx_strand_id
1 'polypeptide(L)'
;MRKEEYFDNPDCTGALVATGSFGQLDETVQYTATLANASVTLLTGETVVANVDPATSVLAVAPFTITGSGVKSTYVQGMTFATIAYANGEYVVIQRAALSGKTTHGALLLRNGELLALVPVGDPTTSFQVNHRYIR
;
A
#
# COMPACT_ATOMS: atom_id res chain seq x y z
N MET A 1 -5.12 8.17 -5.45
CA MET A 1 -6.18 7.14 -5.47
C MET A 1 -7.13 7.45 -6.62
N ARG A 2 -7.50 6.45 -7.42
CA ARG A 2 -8.42 6.65 -8.56
C ARG A 2 -9.84 6.50 -8.04
N LYS A 3 -10.60 7.59 -8.05
CA LYS A 3 -12.04 7.61 -7.79
C LYS A 3 -12.77 7.27 -9.09
N GLU A 4 -13.79 6.44 -9.00
CA GLU A 4 -14.74 6.21 -10.09
C GLU A 4 -16.09 6.83 -9.72
N GLU A 5 -16.76 7.42 -10.70
CA GLU A 5 -18.04 8.09 -10.54
C GLU A 5 -19.04 7.47 -11.51
N TYR A 6 -20.24 7.18 -11.02
CA TYR A 6 -21.30 6.57 -11.78
C TYR A 6 -22.52 7.49 -11.74
N PHE A 7 -22.99 7.87 -12.92
CA PHE A 7 -24.11 8.79 -13.10
C PHE A 7 -25.35 8.01 -13.53
N ASP A 8 -26.53 8.59 -13.30
CA ASP A 8 -27.82 7.94 -13.52
C ASP A 8 -28.08 7.59 -15.01
N ASN A 9 -27.28 8.13 -15.93
CA ASN A 9 -27.32 7.79 -17.35
C ASN A 9 -25.98 7.21 -17.86
N PRO A 10 -26.04 6.30 -18.85
CA PRO A 10 -24.86 5.60 -19.40
C PRO A 10 -23.89 6.51 -20.18
N ASP A 11 -24.29 7.72 -20.52
CA ASP A 11 -23.47 8.75 -21.18
C ASP A 11 -22.73 9.67 -20.19
N CYS A 12 -22.64 9.26 -18.92
CA CYS A 12 -22.06 10.05 -17.82
C CYS A 12 -22.79 11.39 -17.57
N THR A 13 -24.09 11.45 -17.88
CA THR A 13 -24.94 12.61 -17.56
C THR A 13 -25.90 12.31 -16.41
N GLY A 14 -26.54 13.35 -15.88
CA GLY A 14 -27.49 13.22 -14.78
C GLY A 14 -26.85 13.29 -13.39
N ALA A 15 -27.60 12.88 -12.37
CA ALA A 15 -27.13 12.92 -11.00
C ALA A 15 -26.07 11.85 -10.73
N LEU A 16 -25.11 12.14 -9.86
CA LEU A 16 -24.19 11.15 -9.32
C LEU A 16 -24.97 10.17 -8.44
N VAL A 17 -25.03 8.90 -8.84
CA VAL A 17 -25.77 7.85 -8.11
C VAL A 17 -24.85 6.97 -7.26
N ALA A 18 -23.59 6.84 -7.66
CA ALA A 18 -22.60 6.09 -6.89
C ALA A 18 -21.17 6.56 -7.12
N THR A 19 -20.32 6.27 -6.13
CA THR A 19 -18.88 6.52 -6.18
C THR A 19 -18.12 5.27 -5.77
N GLY A 20 -17.09 4.93 -6.54
CA GLY A 20 -16.16 3.83 -6.28
C GLY A 20 -14.78 4.31 -5.86
N SER A 21 -14.17 3.68 -4.86
CA SER A 21 -12.77 3.94 -4.49
C SER A 21 -12.14 2.79 -3.69
N PHE A 22 -10.81 2.75 -3.65
CA PHE A 22 -10.05 1.82 -2.80
C PHE A 22 -9.91 2.28 -1.34
N GLY A 23 -10.55 3.40 -0.95
CA GLY A 23 -10.33 4.01 0.36
C GLY A 23 -8.87 4.44 0.58
N GLN A 24 -8.53 4.72 1.84
CA GLN A 24 -7.14 4.92 2.25
C GLN A 24 -6.47 3.55 2.39
N LEU A 25 -5.28 3.40 1.81
CA LEU A 25 -4.48 2.20 2.00
C LEU A 25 -3.88 2.23 3.41
N ASP A 26 -4.22 1.25 4.22
CA ASP A 26 -3.62 1.11 5.55
C ASP A 26 -2.21 0.53 5.41
N GLU A 27 -1.22 1.32 5.79
CA GLU A 27 0.17 0.89 5.94
C GLU A 27 0.51 0.80 7.42
N THR A 28 1.06 -0.34 7.83
CA THR A 28 1.55 -0.55 9.19
C THR A 28 3.05 -0.84 9.14
N VAL A 29 3.83 -0.09 9.91
CA VAL A 29 5.27 -0.30 10.04
C VAL A 29 5.56 -0.84 11.42
N GLN A 30 6.23 -1.97 11.49
CA GLN A 30 6.66 -2.60 12.74
C GLN A 30 8.18 -2.71 12.77
N TYR A 31 8.77 -2.21 13.85
CA TYR A 31 10.19 -2.38 14.14
C TYR A 31 10.38 -3.62 14.99
N THR A 32 11.34 -4.46 14.62
CA THR A 32 11.74 -5.62 15.43
C THR A 32 12.85 -5.23 16.40
N ALA A 33 13.40 -6.20 17.15
CA ALA A 33 14.59 -5.97 17.96
C ALA A 33 15.77 -5.47 17.11
N THR A 34 16.57 -4.57 17.69
CA THR A 34 17.84 -4.11 17.11
C THR A 34 18.73 -5.31 16.83
N LEU A 35 19.24 -5.40 15.60
CA LEU A 35 20.22 -6.38 15.21
C LEU A 35 21.61 -5.80 15.44
N ALA A 36 22.40 -6.48 16.27
CA ALA A 36 23.78 -6.08 16.52
C ALA A 36 24.71 -6.63 15.44
N ASN A 37 25.74 -5.85 15.11
CA ASN A 37 26.82 -6.25 14.20
C ASN A 37 26.36 -6.68 12.79
N ALA A 38 25.33 -6.03 12.24
CA ALA A 38 24.90 -6.25 10.87
C ALA A 38 25.91 -5.63 9.87
N SER A 39 26.08 -6.30 8.73
CA SER A 39 26.89 -5.80 7.62
C SER A 39 26.08 -4.80 6.79
N VAL A 40 26.59 -3.59 6.61
CA VAL A 40 25.90 -2.51 5.87
C VAL A 40 26.80 -1.97 4.78
N THR A 41 26.35 -2.05 3.52
CA THR A 41 27.03 -1.40 2.39
C THR A 41 26.51 0.04 2.25
N LEU A 42 27.40 1.02 2.41
CA LEU A 42 27.12 2.43 2.26
C LEU A 42 26.96 2.81 0.78
N LEU A 43 26.38 3.99 0.50
CA LEU A 43 26.25 4.53 -0.87
C LEU A 43 27.61 4.72 -1.57
N THR A 44 28.70 4.83 -0.81
CA THR A 44 30.08 4.90 -1.30
C THR A 44 30.63 3.54 -1.76
N GLY A 45 29.93 2.43 -1.48
CA GLY A 45 30.39 1.07 -1.70
C GLY A 45 31.19 0.47 -0.54
N GLU A 46 31.52 1.25 0.49
CA GLU A 46 32.17 0.75 1.70
C GLU A 46 31.22 -0.13 2.52
N THR A 47 31.70 -1.26 3.02
CA THR A 47 30.97 -2.11 3.96
C THR A 47 31.42 -1.86 5.39
N VAL A 48 30.45 -1.70 6.29
CA VAL A 48 30.66 -1.40 7.71
C VAL A 48 29.84 -2.33 8.58
N VAL A 49 30.29 -2.54 9.82
CA VAL A 49 29.54 -3.30 10.83
C VAL A 49 28.82 -2.30 11.74
N ALA A 50 27.50 -2.45 11.90
CA ALA A 50 26.70 -1.52 12.70
C ALA A 50 25.49 -2.20 13.34
N ASN A 51 24.91 -1.54 14.34
CA ASN A 51 23.61 -1.92 14.88
C ASN A 51 22.53 -1.31 13.99
N VAL A 52 21.55 -2.11 13.60
CA VAL A 52 20.45 -1.67 12.73
C VAL A 52 19.11 -2.04 13.35
N ASP A 53 18.10 -1.24 13.08
CA ASP A 53 16.73 -1.49 13.52
C ASP A 53 15.88 -1.94 12.33
N PRO A 54 15.63 -3.24 12.16
CA PRO A 54 14.84 -3.73 11.05
C PRO A 54 13.39 -3.29 11.19
N ALA A 55 12.81 -2.97 10.04
CA ALA A 55 11.42 -2.59 9.91
C ALA A 55 10.75 -3.45 8.85
N THR A 56 9.54 -3.89 9.15
CA THR A 56 8.65 -4.48 8.15
C THR A 56 7.46 -3.54 7.96
N SER A 57 7.27 -3.09 6.72
CA SER A 57 6.06 -2.39 6.32
C SER A 57 5.10 -3.38 5.66
N VAL A 58 3.86 -3.40 6.13
CA VAL A 58 2.76 -4.16 5.54
C VAL A 58 1.71 -3.17 5.07
N LEU A 59 1.57 -3.10 3.75
CA LEU A 59 0.44 -2.45 3.09
C LEU A 59 -0.70 -3.46 3.00
N ALA A 60 -1.85 -3.13 3.62
CA ALA A 60 -3.01 -4.00 3.64
C ALA A 60 -3.60 -4.22 2.24
N VAL A 61 -4.33 -5.33 2.08
CA VAL A 61 -5.22 -5.53 0.93
C VAL A 61 -6.32 -4.48 1.01
N ALA A 62 -6.56 -3.77 -0.10
CA ALA A 62 -7.60 -2.76 -0.17
C ALA A 62 -8.69 -3.17 -1.17
N PRO A 63 -9.87 -3.59 -0.69
CA PRO A 63 -11.03 -3.82 -1.53
C PRO A 63 -11.46 -2.54 -2.23
N PHE A 64 -11.93 -2.66 -3.47
CA PHE A 64 -12.65 -1.56 -4.10
C PHE A 64 -14.03 -1.48 -3.45
N THR A 65 -14.42 -0.31 -2.97
CA THR A 65 -15.73 -0.07 -2.36
C THR A 65 -16.55 0.80 -3.28
N ILE A 66 -17.84 0.50 -3.44
CA ILE A 66 -18.79 1.34 -4.18
C ILE A 66 -19.92 1.70 -3.23
N THR A 67 -20.18 2.99 -3.10
CA THR A 67 -21.22 3.55 -2.23
C THR A 67 -22.12 4.46 -3.05
N GLY A 68 -23.42 4.46 -2.74
CA GLY A 68 -24.39 5.20 -3.52
C GLY A 68 -25.82 4.72 -3.31
N SER A 69 -26.79 5.46 -3.84
CA SER A 69 -28.20 5.04 -3.85
C SER A 69 -28.38 3.84 -4.77
N GLY A 70 -29.07 2.80 -4.31
CA GLY A 70 -29.34 1.62 -5.13
C GLY A 70 -28.14 0.69 -5.36
N VAL A 71 -27.00 0.94 -4.70
CA VAL A 71 -25.83 0.08 -4.78
C VAL A 71 -26.01 -1.15 -3.89
N LYS A 72 -25.81 -2.34 -4.46
CA LYS A 72 -25.66 -3.60 -3.72
C LYS A 72 -24.27 -4.16 -4.02
N SER A 73 -23.43 -4.30 -3.01
CA SER A 73 -22.04 -4.74 -3.17
C SER A 73 -21.76 -5.97 -2.32
N THR A 74 -20.97 -6.90 -2.86
CA THR A 74 -20.36 -8.01 -2.14
C THR A 74 -18.88 -8.09 -2.46
N TYR A 75 -18.10 -8.59 -1.51
CA TYR A 75 -16.67 -8.81 -1.68
C TYR A 75 -16.36 -10.29 -1.44
N VAL A 76 -15.85 -10.97 -2.46
CA VAL A 76 -15.57 -12.40 -2.43
C VAL A 76 -14.24 -12.67 -3.13
N GLN A 77 -13.35 -13.39 -2.47
CA GLN A 77 -12.06 -13.87 -3.04
C GLN A 77 -11.21 -12.78 -3.70
N GLY A 78 -11.10 -11.59 -3.08
CA GLY A 78 -10.27 -10.52 -3.65
C GLY A 78 -10.97 -9.70 -4.72
N MET A 79 -12.26 -9.92 -4.98
CA MET A 79 -13.02 -9.19 -5.99
C MET A 79 -14.29 -8.58 -5.40
N THR A 80 -14.50 -7.30 -5.69
CA THR A 80 -15.76 -6.62 -5.43
C THR A 80 -16.68 -6.82 -6.62
N PHE A 81 -17.90 -7.30 -6.34
CA PHE A 81 -19.01 -7.34 -7.27
C PHE A 81 -20.08 -6.37 -6.78
N ALA A 82 -20.40 -5.38 -7.59
CA ALA A 82 -21.39 -4.38 -7.24
C ALA A 82 -22.41 -4.22 -8.35
N THR A 83 -23.68 -4.17 -7.98
CA THR A 83 -24.78 -3.80 -8.87
C THR A 83 -25.22 -2.39 -8.51
N ILE A 84 -25.31 -1.51 -9.51
CA ILE A 84 -25.82 -0.15 -9.37
C ILE A 84 -27.12 -0.09 -10.18
N ALA A 85 -28.24 0.13 -9.51
CA ALA A 85 -29.54 0.34 -10.17
C ALA A 85 -29.72 1.82 -10.52
N TYR A 86 -30.15 2.10 -11.75
CA TYR A 86 -30.46 3.44 -12.24
C TYR A 86 -31.95 3.74 -12.10
N ALA A 87 -32.31 5.02 -12.12
CA ALA A 87 -33.70 5.45 -11.94
C ALA A 87 -34.64 4.96 -13.06
N ASN A 88 -34.11 4.70 -14.25
CA ASN A 88 -34.84 4.13 -15.39
C ASN A 88 -35.17 2.62 -15.21
N GLY A 89 -34.74 2.00 -14.11
CA GLY A 89 -34.94 0.58 -13.81
C GLY A 89 -33.86 -0.35 -14.39
N GLU A 90 -32.91 0.18 -15.17
CA GLU A 90 -31.74 -0.56 -15.62
C GLU A 90 -30.70 -0.69 -14.50
N TYR A 91 -29.68 -1.52 -14.74
CA TYR A 91 -28.57 -1.66 -13.81
C TYR A 91 -27.26 -1.93 -14.54
N VAL A 92 -26.15 -1.61 -13.87
CA VAL A 92 -24.82 -2.02 -14.28
C VAL A 92 -24.21 -2.93 -13.21
N VAL A 93 -23.43 -3.91 -13.66
CA VAL A 93 -22.61 -4.76 -12.79
C VAL A 93 -21.16 -4.34 -12.95
N ILE A 94 -20.54 -4.01 -11.82
CA ILE A 94 -19.14 -3.61 -11.72
C ILE A 94 -18.37 -4.73 -11.02
N GLN A 95 -17.22 -5.05 -11.61
CA GLN A 95 -16.25 -5.96 -11.03
C GLN A 95 -14.90 -5.26 -10.89
N ARG A 96 -14.34 -5.28 -9.69
CA ARG A 96 -13.03 -4.68 -9.40
C ARG A 96 -12.25 -5.59 -8.48
N ALA A 97 -11.04 -5.95 -8.91
CA ALA A 97 -10.09 -6.64 -8.05
C ALA A 97 -9.61 -5.69 -6.94
N ALA A 98 -9.43 -6.24 -5.74
CA ALA A 98 -8.75 -5.54 -4.67
C ALA A 98 -7.30 -5.23 -5.07
N LEU A 99 -6.77 -4.13 -4.55
CA LEU A 99 -5.33 -3.93 -4.61
C LEU A 99 -4.67 -4.95 -3.69
N SER A 100 -3.72 -5.70 -4.23
CA SER A 100 -2.94 -6.63 -3.43
C SER A 100 -2.14 -5.87 -2.38
N GLY A 101 -2.20 -6.37 -1.15
CA GLY A 101 -1.28 -5.93 -0.11
C GLY A 101 0.17 -6.21 -0.52
N LYS A 102 1.10 -5.48 0.09
CA LYS A 102 2.53 -5.66 -0.12
C LYS A 102 3.24 -5.65 1.22
N THR A 103 4.19 -6.55 1.37
CA THR A 103 5.14 -6.53 2.49
C THR A 103 6.49 -6.10 1.97
N THR A 104 7.11 -5.15 2.65
CA THR A 104 8.47 -4.71 2.38
C THR A 104 9.31 -4.78 3.65
N HIS A 105 10.56 -5.17 3.50
CA HIS A 105 11.53 -5.23 4.59
C HIS A 105 12.60 -4.18 4.37
N GLY A 106 12.94 -3.48 5.43
CA GLY A 106 13.98 -2.47 5.47
C GLY A 106 14.67 -2.47 6.83
N ALA A 107 15.57 -1.53 7.03
CA ALA A 107 16.09 -1.22 8.35
C ALA A 107 16.47 0.26 8.44
N LEU A 108 16.64 0.76 9.66
CA LEU A 108 17.19 2.08 9.93
C LEU A 108 18.56 1.95 10.60
N LEU A 109 19.44 2.89 10.28
CA LEU A 109 20.74 3.06 10.91
C LEU A 109 20.96 4.53 11.21
N LEU A 110 21.24 4.85 12.47
CA LEU A 110 21.74 6.17 12.87
C LEU A 110 23.27 6.14 12.86
N ARG A 111 23.91 6.92 11.98
CA ARG A 111 25.37 6.99 11.87
C ARG A 111 25.81 8.44 11.72
N ASN A 112 26.73 8.89 12.56
CA ASN A 112 27.28 10.26 12.52
C ASN A 112 26.21 11.38 12.50
N GLY A 113 25.08 11.17 13.18
CA GLY A 113 23.97 12.13 13.20
C GLY A 113 23.04 12.06 11.98
N GLU A 114 23.26 11.11 11.07
CA GLU A 114 22.43 10.91 9.87
C GLU A 114 21.58 9.64 10.01
N LEU A 115 20.32 9.74 9.59
CA LEU A 115 19.42 8.59 9.52
C LEU A 115 19.49 7.98 8.11
N LEU A 116 19.94 6.73 8.05
CA LEU A 116 20.06 5.96 6.82
C LEU A 116 18.94 4.94 6.75
N ALA A 117 18.22 4.93 5.64
CA ALA A 117 17.27 3.86 5.32
C ALA A 117 17.96 2.78 4.51
N LEU A 118 17.83 1.56 4.99
CA LEU A 118 18.51 0.39 4.49
C LEU A 118 17.51 -0.58 3.85
N VAL A 119 17.98 -1.35 2.88
CA VAL A 119 17.27 -2.50 2.33
C VAL A 119 18.13 -3.77 2.52
N PRO A 120 17.51 -4.92 2.86
CA PRO A 120 18.19 -6.20 2.91
C PRO A 120 18.96 -6.54 1.63
N VAL A 121 20.12 -7.16 1.78
CA VAL A 121 20.87 -7.78 0.68
C VAL A 121 20.98 -9.27 0.97
N GLY A 122 20.14 -10.06 0.30
CA GLY A 122 19.99 -11.49 0.62
C GLY A 122 19.20 -11.69 1.90
N ASP A 123 19.86 -12.09 2.97
CA ASP A 123 19.22 -12.37 4.26
C ASP A 123 18.86 -11.07 5.00
N PRO A 124 17.57 -10.82 5.30
CA PRO A 124 17.09 -9.61 5.96
C PRO A 124 17.50 -9.47 7.42
N THR A 125 18.30 -10.38 7.96
CA THR A 125 18.76 -10.35 9.35
C THR A 125 20.27 -10.12 9.50
N THR A 126 21.04 -10.13 8.42
CA THR A 126 22.51 -10.09 8.53
C THR A 126 23.17 -9.04 7.65
N SER A 127 22.59 -8.73 6.48
CA SER A 127 23.23 -7.88 5.47
C SER A 127 22.26 -6.88 4.87
N PHE A 128 22.69 -5.63 4.77
CA PHE A 128 21.90 -4.52 4.26
C PHE A 128 22.73 -3.61 3.35
N GLN A 129 22.05 -2.82 2.53
CA GLN A 129 22.65 -1.71 1.79
C GLN A 129 21.84 -0.44 2.02
N VAL A 130 22.52 0.70 2.03
CA VAL A 130 21.84 2.01 2.11
C VAL A 130 21.06 2.23 0.82
N ASN A 131 19.76 2.46 0.95
CA ASN A 131 18.88 2.82 -0.16
C ASN A 131 18.64 4.33 -0.21
N HIS A 132 18.49 4.95 0.96
CA HIS A 132 18.21 6.38 1.07
C HIS A 132 18.90 6.98 2.28
N ARG A 133 19.26 8.26 2.19
CA ARG A 133 19.82 9.04 3.30
C ARG A 133 18.88 10.20 3.62
N TYR A 134 18.40 10.26 4.86
CA TYR A 134 17.63 11.39 5.34
C TYR A 134 18.56 12.39 6.02
N ILE A 135 18.66 13.58 5.43
CA ILE A 135 19.41 14.71 5.97
C ILE A 135 18.37 15.72 6.48
N ARG A 136 18.63 16.30 7.66
CA ARG A 136 17.80 17.36 8.21
C ARG A 136 18.03 18.69 7.49
#